data_AF-A0A2P4QH04-F1
#
_entry.id   AF-A0A2P4QH04-F1
#
_cell.length_a   1.000
_cell.length_b   1.000
_cell.length_c   1.000
_cell.angle_alpha   90.00
_cell.angle_beta   90.00
_cell.angle_gamma   90.00
#
_symmetry.space_group_name_H-M   'P 1'
#
loop_
_entity.id
_entity.type
_entity.pdbx_description
1 polymer ?
#
loop_
_entity_poly.entity_id
_entity_poly.type
_entity_poly.pdbx_seq_one_letter_code
_entity_poly.pdbx_strand_id
1 'polypeptide(L)'
;MQDSNECIKRIEEAIDNEYFKHYEYKHFSNIQEIGSGSSGKMYRAEWKNFHSYLALKSFYRFDNVIVKEIVHEFKLKRDIGSHDNIIQFYGITTSMLE
;
A
#
# COMPACT_ATOMS: atom_id res chain seq x y z
N MET A 1 15.36 -5.70 15.74
CA MET A 1 15.98 -5.93 14.40
C MET A 1 15.48 -7.22 13.74
N GLN A 2 14.75 -8.09 14.46
CA GLN A 2 14.26 -9.38 13.94
C GLN A 2 12.86 -9.28 13.26
N ASP A 3 12.01 -8.35 13.70
CA ASP A 3 10.63 -8.26 13.20
C ASP A 3 10.49 -7.81 11.74
N SER A 4 11.32 -6.88 11.26
CA SER A 4 11.14 -6.30 9.92
C SER A 4 11.40 -7.30 8.79
N ASN A 5 12.35 -8.24 8.95
CA ASN A 5 12.62 -9.26 7.92
C ASN A 5 11.48 -10.29 7.83
N GLU A 6 10.89 -10.66 8.97
CA GLU A 6 9.72 -11.54 8.99
C GLU A 6 8.50 -10.84 8.36
N CYS A 7 8.32 -9.54 8.65
CA CYS A 7 7.26 -8.73 8.07
C CYS A 7 7.37 -8.63 6.54
N ILE A 8 8.58 -8.41 6.01
CA ILE A 8 8.83 -8.36 4.57
C ILE A 8 8.48 -9.69 3.93
N LYS A 9 8.97 -10.80 4.49
CA LYS A 9 8.69 -12.14 3.98
C LYS A 9 7.18 -12.43 3.91
N ARG A 10 6.41 -12.03 4.92
CA ARG A 10 4.95 -12.23 4.94
C ARG A 10 4.22 -11.43 3.87
N ILE A 11 4.73 -10.25 3.50
CA ILE A 11 4.17 -9.47 2.40
C ILE A 11 4.59 -10.03 1.05
N GLU A 12 5.83 -10.46 0.89
CA GLU A 12 6.29 -11.15 -0.32
C GLU A 12 5.47 -12.42 -0.57
N GLU A 13 5.31 -13.27 0.44
CA GLU A 13 4.44 -14.45 0.38
C GLU A 13 3.00 -14.05 0.02
N ALA A 14 2.50 -12.92 0.51
CA ALA A 14 1.14 -12.49 0.21
C ALA A 14 0.99 -11.94 -1.22
N ILE A 15 2.04 -11.36 -1.79
CA ILE A 15 2.11 -10.97 -3.20
C ILE A 15 2.15 -12.23 -4.08
N ASP A 16 3.03 -13.18 -3.74
CA ASP A 16 3.22 -14.42 -4.49
C ASP A 16 1.96 -15.31 -4.52
N ASN A 17 1.19 -15.29 -3.43
CA ASN A 17 -0.11 -15.96 -3.36
C ASN A 17 -1.27 -15.12 -3.96
N GLU A 18 -0.96 -14.03 -4.65
CA GLU A 18 -1.92 -13.13 -5.32
C GLU A 18 -2.99 -12.54 -4.39
N TYR A 19 -2.74 -12.49 -3.08
CA TYR A 19 -3.64 -11.80 -2.16
C TYR A 19 -3.61 -10.30 -2.40
N PHE A 20 -2.45 -9.76 -2.78
CA PHE A 20 -2.30 -8.34 -3.09
C PHE A 20 -1.86 -8.16 -4.54
N LYS A 21 -2.48 -7.21 -5.23
CA LYS A 21 -1.92 -6.73 -6.48
C LYS A 21 -0.69 -5.88 -6.18
N HIS A 22 0.46 -6.28 -6.72
CA HIS A 22 1.69 -5.52 -6.65
C HIS A 22 1.80 -4.57 -7.85
N TYR A 23 2.18 -3.33 -7.58
CA TYR A 23 2.43 -2.30 -8.59
C TYR A 23 3.89 -1.85 -8.53
N GLU A 24 4.57 -1.83 -9.66
CA GLU A 24 5.93 -1.31 -9.73
C GLU A 24 5.95 0.21 -9.50
N TYR A 25 6.74 0.65 -8.52
CA TYR A 25 6.76 2.06 -8.10
C TYR A 25 7.11 3.03 -9.24
N LYS A 26 7.96 2.60 -10.18
CA LYS A 26 8.38 3.38 -11.36
C LYS A 26 7.25 3.81 -12.30
N HIS A 27 6.07 3.20 -12.16
CA HIS A 27 4.89 3.54 -12.97
C HIS A 27 4.01 4.62 -12.35
N PHE A 28 4.36 5.10 -11.16
CA PHE A 28 3.75 6.27 -10.57
C PHE A 28 4.46 7.54 -11.04
N SER A 29 3.68 8.56 -11.40
CA SER A 29 4.15 9.87 -11.82
C SER A 29 3.35 10.97 -11.12
N ASN A 30 3.78 12.22 -11.25
CA ASN A 30 3.12 13.38 -10.64
C ASN A 30 2.90 13.20 -9.12
N ILE A 31 3.89 12.63 -8.44
CA ILE A 31 3.82 12.29 -7.02
C ILE A 31 3.94 13.59 -6.21
N GLN A 32 2.88 13.95 -5.49
CA GLN A 32 2.82 15.15 -4.66
C GLN A 32 2.38 14.78 -3.25
N GLU A 33 3.14 15.19 -2.24
CA GLU A 33 2.74 15.04 -0.83
C GLU A 33 1.48 15.88 -0.57
N ILE A 34 0.43 15.24 -0.03
CA ILE A 34 -0.85 15.87 0.33
C ILE A 34 -1.08 15.90 1.84
N GLY A 35 -0.25 15.20 2.61
CA GLY A 35 -0.31 15.24 4.06
C GLY A 35 0.71 14.31 4.71
N SER A 36 0.96 14.55 5.99
CA SER A 36 1.82 13.73 6.84
C SER A 36 1.17 13.51 8.19
N GLY A 37 1.19 12.28 8.69
CA GLY A 37 0.70 11.92 10.02
C GLY A 37 1.69 11.04 10.76
N SER A 38 1.32 10.55 11.94
CA SER A 38 2.17 9.67 12.76
C SER A 38 2.53 8.35 12.07
N SER A 39 1.62 7.80 11.27
CA SER A 39 1.83 6.53 10.56
C SER A 39 2.73 6.67 9.33
N GLY A 40 2.87 7.88 8.76
CA GLY A 40 3.58 8.08 7.50
C GLY A 40 3.08 9.28 6.70
N LYS A 41 3.37 9.28 5.39
CA LYS A 41 2.98 10.36 4.48
C LYS A 41 1.93 9.88 3.49
N MET A 42 1.07 10.80 3.06
CA MET A 42 0.12 10.61 1.99
C MET A 42 0.56 11.43 0.78
N TYR A 43 0.50 10.79 -0.38
CA TYR A 43 0.80 11.39 -1.66
C TYR A 43 -0.37 11.20 -2.62
N ARG A 44 -0.60 12.17 -3.49
CA ARG A 44 -1.38 12.00 -4.71
C ARG A 44 -0.41 11.62 -5.82
N ALA A 45 -0.75 10.61 -6.62
CA ALA A 45 0.04 10.19 -7.77
C ALA A 45 -0.86 9.77 -8.93
N GLU A 46 -0.35 9.87 -10.14
CA GLU A 46 -0.92 9.23 -11.32
C GLU A 46 -0.28 7.86 -11.50
N TRP A 47 -1.04 6.87 -11.94
CA TRP A 47 -0.49 5.57 -12.35
C TRP A 47 -0.66 5.40 -13.85
N LYS A 48 0.33 4.78 -14.50
CA LYS A 48 0.34 4.57 -15.96
C LYS A 48 -1.01 4.03 -16.46
N ASN A 49 -1.60 4.72 -17.44
CA ASN A 49 -2.89 4.38 -18.06
C ASN A 49 -4.11 4.41 -17.12
N PHE A 50 -3.97 4.93 -15.89
CA PHE A 50 -5.10 5.21 -15.02
C PHE A 50 -5.63 6.61 -15.31
N HIS A 51 -6.94 6.74 -15.53
CA HIS A 51 -7.56 8.03 -15.87
C HIS A 51 -7.74 8.97 -14.67
N SER A 52 -7.42 8.51 -13.46
CA SER A 52 -7.64 9.26 -12.22
C SER A 52 -6.42 9.21 -11.30
N TYR A 53 -6.37 10.17 -10.37
CA TYR A 53 -5.36 10.20 -9.33
C TYR A 53 -5.60 9.10 -8.28
N LEU A 54 -4.51 8.52 -7.81
CA LEU A 54 -4.46 7.58 -6.70
C LEU A 54 -3.84 8.25 -5.47
N ALA A 55 -4.28 7.81 -4.29
CA ALA A 55 -3.64 8.16 -3.03
C ALA A 55 -2.63 7.05 -2.66
N LEU A 56 -1.36 7.43 -2.50
CA LEU A 56 -0.30 6.56 -1.98
C LEU A 56 -0.06 6.90 -0.50
N LYS A 57 -0.23 5.93 0.39
CA LYS A 57 0.12 6.06 1.80
C LYS A 57 1.44 5.34 2.03
N SER A 58 2.48 6.07 2.42
CA SER A 58 3.74 5.50 2.89
C SER A 58 3.68 5.27 4.40
N PHE A 59 4.57 4.40 4.89
CA PHE A 59 4.75 4.15 6.31
C PHE A 59 6.20 4.43 6.70
N TYR A 60 6.44 5.15 7.80
CA TYR A 60 7.82 5.49 8.23
C TYR A 60 8.61 4.29 8.73
N ARG A 61 7.91 3.29 9.26
CA ARG A 61 8.48 2.05 9.76
C ARG A 61 7.66 0.90 9.23
N PHE A 62 8.35 -0.17 8.87
CA PHE A 62 7.71 -1.41 8.48
C PHE A 62 7.95 -2.44 9.59
N ASP A 63 6.90 -2.62 10.40
CA ASP A 63 6.89 -3.55 11.52
C ASP A 63 5.61 -4.41 11.51
N ASN A 64 5.52 -5.33 12.47
CA ASN A 64 4.45 -6.31 12.53
C ASN A 64 3.07 -5.67 12.80
N VAL A 65 3.04 -4.48 13.41
CA VAL A 65 1.81 -3.72 13.64
C VAL A 65 1.29 -3.20 12.29
N ILE A 66 2.15 -2.60 11.49
CA ILE A 66 1.77 -2.11 10.15
C ILE A 66 1.34 -3.25 9.22
N VAL A 67 2.07 -4.37 9.21
CA VAL A 67 1.65 -5.55 8.42
C VAL A 67 0.27 -6.04 8.85
N LYS A 68 0.00 -6.08 10.15
CA LYS A 68 -1.31 -6.47 10.67
C LYS A 68 -2.41 -5.49 10.25
N GLU A 69 -2.15 -4.19 10.26
CA GLU A 69 -3.09 -3.18 9.76
C GLU A 69 -3.38 -3.36 8.27
N ILE A 70 -2.35 -3.54 7.42
CA ILE A 70 -2.51 -3.78 5.98
C ILE A 70 -3.35 -5.03 5.71
N VAL A 71 -3.03 -6.13 6.39
CA VAL A 71 -3.78 -7.39 6.27
C VAL A 71 -5.22 -7.22 6.77
N HIS A 72 -5.44 -6.45 7.84
CA HIS A 72 -6.76 -6.21 8.38
C HIS A 72 -7.63 -5.37 7.44
N GLU A 73 -7.12 -4.24 6.92
CA GLU A 73 -7.83 -3.42 5.94
C GLU A 73 -8.18 -4.18 4.67
N PHE A 74 -7.26 -5.05 4.22
CA PHE A 74 -7.50 -5.90 3.06
C PHE A 74 -8.64 -6.89 3.28
N LYS A 75 -8.64 -7.60 4.41
CA LYS A 75 -9.72 -8.53 4.76
C LYS A 75 -11.06 -7.81 4.86
N LEU A 76 -11.10 -6.67 5.55
CA LEU A 76 -12.32 -5.86 5.68
C LEU A 76 -12.87 -5.47 4.29
N LYS A 77 -12.02 -5.03 3.37
CA LYS A 77 -12.47 -4.62 2.03
C LYS A 77 -12.85 -5.80 1.13
N ARG A 78 -12.24 -6.97 1.32
CA ARG A 78 -12.67 -8.20 0.63
C ARG A 78 -14.08 -8.63 1.07
N ASP A 79 -14.38 -8.51 2.36
CA ASP A 79 -15.67 -8.94 2.92
C ASP A 79 -16.80 -7.96 2.60
N ILE A 80 -16.52 -6.65 2.57
CA ILE A 80 -17.51 -5.59 2.29
C ILE A 80 -17.75 -5.40 0.78
N GLY A 81 -16.78 -5.74 -0.07
CA GLY A 81 -16.82 -5.45 -1.51
C GLY A 81 -16.53 -3.98 -1.84
N SER A 82 -16.59 -3.64 -3.14
CA SER A 82 -16.40 -2.26 -3.60
C SER A 82 -17.70 -1.47 -3.48
N HIS A 83 -17.65 -0.34 -2.77
CA HIS A 83 -18.75 0.62 -2.68
C HIS A 83 -18.25 2.04 -2.96
N ASP A 84 -19.07 2.83 -3.66
CA ASP A 84 -18.68 4.19 -4.11
C ASP A 84 -18.33 5.15 -2.96
N ASN A 85 -18.81 4.87 -1.74
CA ASN A 85 -18.57 5.70 -0.55
C ASN A 85 -17.40 5.20 0.32
N ILE A 86 -16.74 4.10 -0.05
CA ILE A 86 -15.62 3.51 0.70
C ILE A 86 -14.36 3.61 -0.15
N ILE A 87 -13.27 4.08 0.44
CA ILE A 87 -11.98 4.18 -0.25
C ILE A 87 -11.54 2.79 -0.71
N GLN A 88 -11.48 2.57 -2.03
CA GLN A 88 -11.02 1.32 -2.60
C GLN A 88 -9.51 1.15 -2.36
N PHE A 89 -9.12 -0.01 -1.83
CA PHE A 89 -7.72 -0.42 -1.80
C PHE A 89 -7.39 -1.17 -3.08
N TYR A 90 -6.37 -0.71 -3.81
CA TYR A 90 -5.98 -1.29 -5.10
C TYR A 90 -4.85 -2.29 -5.01
N GLY A 91 -3.96 -2.14 -4.04
CA GLY A 91 -2.76 -2.97 -3.91
C GLY A 91 -1.61 -2.27 -3.20
N ILE A 92 -0.43 -2.85 -3.32
CA ILE A 92 0.79 -2.38 -2.67
C ILE A 92 1.90 -2.10 -3.69
N THR A 93 2.84 -1.25 -3.30
CA THR A 93 4.05 -0.95 -4.05
C THR A 93 5.21 -0.82 -3.09
N THR A 94 6.37 -1.32 -3.49
CA THR A 94 7.62 -1.14 -2.75
C THR A 94 8.45 -0.10 -3.47
N SER A 95 8.65 1.05 -2.83
CA SER A 95 9.72 1.95 -3.25
C SER A 95 11.01 1.42 -2.64
N MET A 96 11.86 0.79 -3.45
CA MET A 96 13.25 0.63 -3.06
C MET A 96 13.82 2.06 -2.98
N LEU A 97 14.05 2.56 -1.77
CA LEU A 97 15.00 3.65 -1.59
C LEU A 97 16.35 3.08 -2.01
N GLU A 98 16.86 3.51 -3.15
CA GLU A 98 18.31 3.49 -3.40
C GLU A 98 19.01 4.51 -2.50
#